data_AF-A0AA35D3Z1-F1
#
_entry.id   AF-A0AA35D3Z1-F1
#
_cell.length_a   1.000
_cell.length_b   1.000
_cell.length_c   1.000
_cell.angle_alpha   90.00
_cell.angle_beta   90.00
_cell.angle_gamma   90.00
#
_symmetry.space_group_name_H-M   'P 1'
#
loop_
_entity.id
_entity.type
_entity.pdbx_description
1 polymer ?
#
loop_
_entity_poly.entity_id
_entity_poly.type
_entity_poly.pdbx_seq_one_letter_code
_entity_poly.pdbx_strand_id
1 'polypeptide(L)' 'MRACISAVELPDKTGVEMEALTAVQISLLTIYDMCKAVDKGMVMDGVRVLEKLGGSQ' A
#
# COMPACT_ATOMS: atom_id res chain seq x y z
N MET A 1 -10.59 -0.96 -11.93
CA MET A 1 -9.55 -1.48 -11.01
C MET A 1 -9.92 -1.03 -9.61
N ARG A 2 -10.09 -1.94 -8.64
CA ARG A 2 -10.47 -1.58 -7.26
C ARG A 2 -9.26 -1.03 -6.50
N ALA A 3 -9.50 -0.25 -5.45
CA ALA A 3 -8.45 0.23 -4.56
C ALA A 3 -7.73 -0.93 -3.86
N CYS A 4 -6.41 -0.84 -3.70
CA CYS A 4 -5.62 -1.74 -2.86
C CYS A 4 -5.45 -1.07 -1.49
N ILE A 5 -5.83 -1.77 -0.42
CA ILE A 5 -5.78 -1.27 0.95
C ILE A 5 -5.02 -2.30 1.80
N SER A 6 -4.09 -1.82 2.62
CA SER A 6 -3.42 -2.62 3.65
C SER A 6 -3.64 -1.97 5.02
N ALA A 7 -3.65 -2.79 6.06
CA ALA A 7 -3.64 -2.36 7.45
C ALA A 7 -2.53 -3.13 8.17
N VAL A 8 -1.76 -2.42 8.99
CA VAL A 8 -0.68 -2.99 9.81
C VAL A 8 -0.89 -2.51 11.24
N GLU A 9 -0.67 -3.40 12.20
CA GLU A 9 -0.75 -3.12 13.62
C GLU A 9 0.49 -3.73 14.29
N LEU A 10 1.16 -2.94 15.12
CA LEU A 10 2.30 -3.38 15.93
C LEU A 10 2.10 -2.90 17.37
N PRO A 11 2.50 -3.72 18.38
CA PRO A 11 2.39 -3.34 19.79
C PRO A 11 3.44 -2.30 20.23
N ASP A 12 4.35 -1.89 19.35
CA ASP A 12 5.53 -1.09 19.66
C ASP A 12 5.32 0.43 19.51
N LYS A 13 6.26 1.24 20.00
CA LYS A 13 6.12 2.71 20.08
C LYS A 13 6.29 3.45 18.74
N THR A 14 6.71 2.77 17.68
CA THR A 14 6.93 3.38 16.37
C THR A 14 5.68 3.29 15.51
N GLY A 15 5.45 4.32 14.70
CA GLY A 15 4.43 4.26 13.66
C GLY A 15 4.74 3.17 12.64
N VAL A 16 3.68 2.61 12.03
CA VAL A 16 3.73 1.49 11.08
C VAL A 16 3.38 1.90 9.65
N GLU A 17 3.50 3.20 9.37
CA GLU A 17 3.10 3.79 8.09
C GLU A 17 3.89 3.18 6.94
N MET A 18 5.18 2.91 7.16
CA MET A 18 6.08 2.37 6.14
C MET A 18 5.75 0.91 5.81
N GLU A 19 5.37 0.11 6.80
CA GLU A 19 4.96 -1.28 6.64
C GLU A 19 3.67 -1.35 5.82
N ALA A 20 2.69 -0.49 6.14
CA ALA A 20 1.45 -0.41 5.40
C ALA A 20 1.69 0.02 3.93
N LEU A 21 2.46 1.10 3.71
CA LEU A 21 2.79 1.59 2.37
C LEU A 21 3.57 0.56 1.54
N THR A 22 4.52 -0.13 2.17
CA THR A 22 5.31 -1.17 1.51
C THR A 22 4.43 -2.36 1.11
N ALA A 23 3.52 -2.79 1.98
CA ALA A 23 2.58 -3.86 1.67
C ALA A 23 1.67 -3.52 0.47
N VAL A 24 1.17 -2.27 0.39
CA VAL A 24 0.40 -1.81 -0.78
C VAL A 24 1.27 -1.81 -2.03
N GLN A 25 2.49 -1.26 -1.98
CA GLN A 25 3.35 -1.18 -3.16
C GLN A 25 3.71 -2.56 -3.72
N ILE A 26 4.07 -3.52 -2.86
CA ILE A 26 4.38 -4.90 -3.31
C ILE A 26 3.14 -5.56 -3.91
N SER A 27 1.96 -5.34 -3.31
CA SER A 27 0.69 -5.86 -3.84
C SER A 27 0.38 -5.29 -5.23
N LEU A 28 0.55 -3.99 -5.42
CA LEU A 28 0.36 -3.33 -6.70
C LEU A 28 1.39 -3.78 -7.74
N LEU A 29 2.66 -3.93 -7.36
CA LEU A 29 3.72 -4.48 -8.23
C LEU A 29 3.40 -5.90 -8.70
N THR A 30 2.85 -6.73 -7.81
CA THR A 30 2.39 -8.07 -8.17
C THR A 30 1.28 -8.03 -9.21
N ILE A 31 0.28 -7.15 -9.02
CA ILE A 31 -0.81 -6.97 -9.98
C ILE A 31 -0.28 -6.45 -11.32
N TYR A 32 0.64 -5.49 -11.30
CA TYR A 32 1.28 -5.00 -12.52
C TYR A 32 2.04 -6.12 -13.22
N ASP A 33 2.77 -6.96 -12.49
CA ASP A 33 3.49 -8.09 -13.06
C ASP A 33 2.56 -9.07 -13.80
N MET A 34 1.37 -9.33 -13.24
CA MET A 34 0.37 -10.20 -13.85
C MET A 34 -0.29 -9.59 -15.10
N CYS A 35 -0.44 -8.26 -15.15
CA CYS A 35 -1.24 -7.58 -16.17
C CYS A 35 -0.42 -6.81 -17.23
N LYS A 36 0.89 -6.60 -17.01
CA LYS A 36 1.79 -5.82 -17.89
C LYS A 36 1.83 -6.29 -19.35
N ALA A 37 1.48 -7.56 -19.61
CA ALA A 37 1.43 -8.10 -20.97
C ALA A 37 0.17 -7.67 -21.73
N VAL A 38 -0.92 -7.38 -21.01
CA VAL A 38 -2.22 -6.95 -21.57
C VAL A 38 -2.24 -5.44 -21.73
N ASP A 39 -1.76 -4.71 -20.72
CA ASP A 39 -1.72 -3.26 -20.72
C ASP A 39 -0.40 -2.76 -20.10
N LYS A 40 0.40 -2.07 -20.92
CA LYS A 40 1.67 -1.46 -20.51
C LYS A 40 1.51 -0.03 -19.98
N GLY A 41 0.32 0.56 -20.14
CA GLY A 41 -0.02 1.89 -19.67
C GLY A 41 -0.55 1.92 -18.23
N MET A 42 -0.54 0.79 -17.53
CA MET A 42 -0.97 0.72 -16.14
C MET A 42 -0.11 1.62 -15.24
N VAL A 43 -0.77 2.47 -14.45
CA VAL A 43 -0.11 3.37 -13.50
C VAL A 43 -0.58 3.05 -12.08
N MET A 44 0.37 2.97 -11.16
CA MET A 44 0.09 2.97 -9.72
C MET A 44 0.05 4.42 -9.24
N ASP A 45 -1.10 4.88 -8.78
CA ASP A 45 -1.30 6.26 -8.33
C ASP A 45 -2.02 6.30 -6.98
N GLY A 46 -1.96 7.43 -6.28
CA GLY A 46 -2.70 7.66 -5.04
C GLY A 46 -2.24 6.80 -3.86
N VAL A 47 -1.00 6.30 -3.86
CA VAL A 47 -0.44 5.53 -2.74
C VAL A 47 -0.17 6.48 -1.57
N ARG A 48 -1.01 6.40 -0.54
CA ARG A 48 -0.95 7.26 0.65
C ARG A 48 -1.54 6.54 1.87
N VAL A 49 -1.16 7.00 3.05
CA VAL A 49 -1.81 6.60 4.31
C VAL A 49 -3.22 7.21 4.34
N LEU A 50 -4.22 6.38 4.63
CA LEU A 50 -5.63 6.80 4.76
C LEU A 50 -5.98 7.17 6.19
N GLU A 51 -5.53 6.36 7.14
CA GLU A 51 -5.83 6.48 8.55
C GLU A 51 -4.62 6.00 9.37
N LYS A 52 -4.38 6.65 10.50
CA LYS A 52 -3.42 6.23 11.52
C LYS A 52 -4.13 6.27 12.86
N LEU A 53 -4.15 5.13 13.55
CA LEU A 53 -4.73 4.99 14.89
C LEU A 53 -3.58 4.71 15.87
N GLY A 54 -3.40 5.60 16.85
CA GLY A 54 -2.36 5.47 17.88
C GLY A 54 -1.13 6.38 17.65
N GLY A 55 -0.66 6.97 18.75
CA GLY A 55 0.38 8.01 18.78
C GLY A 55 -0.20 9.41 19.05
N SER A 56 0.48 10.21 19.88
CA SER A 56 0.05 11.58 20.22
C SER A 56 0.37 12.63 19.14
N GLN A 57 0.69 12.22 17.91
CA GLN A 57 1.07 13.09 16.79
C GLN A 57 0.67 12.49 15.45
#